data_AF-A0AB39ZKL7-F1
#
_entry.id   AF-A0AB39ZKL7-F1
#
_cell.length_a   1.000
_cell.length_b   1.000
_cell.length_c   1.000
_cell.angle_alpha   90.00
_cell.angle_beta   90.00
_cell.angle_gamma   90.00
#
_symmetry.space_group_name_H-M   'P 1'
#
loop_
_entity.id
_entity.type
_entity.pdbx_description
1 polymer ?
#
loop_
_entity_poly.entity_id
_entity_poly.type
_entity_poly.pdbx_seq_one_letter_code
_entity_poly.pdbx_strand_id
1 'polypeptide(L)'
;MRPLIALLLFIAAAACTLSVSTPRSYENYSVYKVFTKTRSDQQVIDQLLEQTDNYNLWHRRLHEVHIMVSPSARKNFQRIMQKENIIVELLINNVQKLIDEQG
;
A
#
# COMPACT_ATOMS: atom_id res chain seq x y z
N MET A 1 -26.91 31.41 38.54
CA MET A 1 -26.70 31.41 37.06
C MET A 1 -25.20 31.56 36.85
N ARG A 2 -24.38 30.64 36.31
CA ARG A 2 -24.46 29.97 35.01
C ARG A 2 -23.46 28.77 34.88
N PRO A 3 -23.22 27.88 35.87
CA PRO A 3 -22.30 26.76 35.65
C PRO A 3 -22.90 25.70 34.68
N LEU A 4 -24.23 25.64 34.60
CA LEU A 4 -24.96 24.72 33.72
C LEU A 4 -24.79 25.04 32.22
N ILE A 5 -24.62 26.33 31.88
CA ILE A 5 -24.42 26.78 30.49
C ILE A 5 -22.99 26.43 30.02
N ALA A 6 -22.01 26.50 30.92
CA ALA A 6 -20.64 26.08 30.63
C ALA A 6 -20.55 24.56 30.39
N LEU A 7 -21.30 23.76 31.14
CA LEU A 7 -21.36 22.31 30.94
C LEU A 7 -22.05 21.92 29.62
N LEU A 8 -23.11 22.64 29.22
CA LEU A 8 -23.79 22.46 27.94
C LEU A 8 -22.91 22.85 26.73
N LEU A 9 -22.06 23.87 26.87
CA LEU A 9 -21.08 24.22 25.83
C LEU A 9 -19.93 23.20 25.71
N PHE A 10 -19.58 22.53 26.81
CA PHE A 10 -18.52 21.51 26.80
C PHE A 10 -18.97 20.20 26.14
N ILE A 11 -20.25 19.85 26.24
CA ILE A 11 -20.82 18.64 25.60
C ILE A 11 -21.04 18.87 24.08
N ALA A 12 -21.32 20.10 23.65
CA ALA A 12 -21.49 20.42 22.23
C ALA A 12 -20.18 20.36 21.42
N ALA A 13 -19.01 20.49 22.08
CA ALA A 13 -17.70 20.37 21.44
C ALA A 13 -17.23 18.90 21.29
N ALA A 14 -17.94 17.95 21.90
CA ALA A 14 -17.70 16.51 21.76
C ALA A 14 -18.57 15.88 20.66
N ALA A 15 -19.00 16.67 19.67
CA ALA A 15 -19.38 16.13 18.37
C ALA A 15 -18.09 15.62 17.71
N CYS A 16 -17.65 14.44 18.16
CA CYS A 16 -16.63 13.64 17.54
C CYS A 16 -16.92 13.63 16.05
N THR A 17 -16.11 14.34 15.27
CA THR A 17 -16.01 14.11 13.84
C THR A 17 -15.47 12.69 13.71
N LEU A 18 -16.38 11.72 13.73
CA LEU A 18 -16.16 10.41 13.15
C LEU A 18 -15.89 10.69 11.68
N SER A 19 -14.63 10.95 11.36
CA SER A 19 -14.13 10.88 10.00
C SER A 19 -14.37 9.44 9.57
N VAL A 20 -15.53 9.19 8.94
CA VAL A 20 -15.80 7.95 8.24
C VAL A 20 -14.78 7.92 7.12
N SER A 21 -13.59 7.38 7.39
CA SER A 21 -12.62 7.12 6.33
C SER A 21 -13.30 6.12 5.43
N THR A 22 -13.61 6.51 4.20
CA THR A 22 -14.01 5.55 3.19
C THR A 22 -12.94 4.46 3.16
N PRO A 23 -13.30 3.17 3.29
CA PRO A 23 -12.33 2.10 3.24
C PRO A 23 -11.49 2.25 1.97
N ARG A 24 -10.17 2.29 2.12
CA ARG A 24 -9.27 2.37 0.96
C ARG A 24 -9.47 1.09 0.15
N SER A 25 -9.98 1.24 -1.07
CA SER A 25 -10.10 0.12 -2.00
C SER A 25 -8.72 -0.24 -2.53
N TYR A 26 -8.43 -1.54 -2.55
CA TYR A 26 -7.24 -2.12 -3.17
C TYR A 26 -7.56 -2.77 -4.52
N GLU A 27 -8.64 -2.30 -5.15
CA GLU A 27 -9.11 -2.86 -6.40
C GLU A 27 -8.02 -2.76 -7.47
N ASN A 28 -7.74 -3.89 -8.10
CA ASN A 28 -6.68 -4.06 -9.10
C ASN A 28 -5.26 -3.78 -8.59
N TYR A 29 -4.99 -3.66 -7.29
CA TYR A 29 -3.62 -3.73 -6.78
C TYR A 29 -3.12 -5.17 -6.97
N SER A 30 -1.86 -5.31 -7.35
CA SER A 30 -1.23 -6.61 -7.62
C SER A 30 0.03 -6.78 -6.80
N VAL A 31 0.33 -7.99 -6.37
CA VAL A 31 1.53 -8.30 -5.57
C VAL A 31 2.45 -9.18 -6.39
N TYR A 32 3.70 -8.74 -6.51
CA TYR A 32 4.74 -9.46 -7.22
C TYR A 32 5.80 -9.94 -6.25
N LYS A 33 6.25 -11.17 -6.46
CA LYS A 33 7.51 -11.69 -5.93
C LYS A 33 8.64 -11.27 -6.86
N VAL A 34 9.62 -10.57 -6.32
CA VAL A 34 10.78 -10.06 -7.04
C VAL A 34 12.03 -10.79 -6.55
N PHE A 35 12.80 -11.36 -7.48
CA PHE A 35 14.03 -12.07 -7.17
C PHE A 35 15.22 -11.10 -7.21
N THR A 36 15.82 -10.83 -6.05
CA THR A 36 16.96 -9.89 -5.90
C THR A 36 18.27 -10.64 -5.74
N LYS A 37 19.02 -10.77 -6.83
CA LYS A 37 20.29 -11.52 -6.87
C LYS A 37 21.49 -10.64 -6.55
N THR A 38 21.42 -9.36 -6.93
CA THR A 38 22.54 -8.42 -6.81
C THR A 38 22.21 -7.26 -5.87
N ARG A 39 23.24 -6.54 -5.43
CA ARG A 39 23.07 -5.27 -4.71
C ARG A 39 22.35 -4.23 -5.56
N SER A 40 22.58 -4.23 -6.88
CA SER A 40 21.91 -3.32 -7.80
C SER A 40 20.40 -3.59 -7.84
N ASP A 41 19.99 -4.87 -7.84
CA ASP A 41 18.57 -5.24 -7.79
C ASP A 41 17.92 -4.69 -6.52
N GLN A 42 18.60 -4.80 -5.37
CA GLN A 42 18.11 -4.24 -4.12
C GLN A 42 17.95 -2.72 -4.19
N GLN A 43 18.91 -2.02 -4.79
CA GLN A 43 18.83 -0.56 -4.96
C GLN A 43 17.65 -0.14 -5.85
N VAL A 44 17.38 -0.87 -6.94
CA VAL A 44 16.21 -0.62 -7.79
C VAL A 44 14.91 -0.76 -6.99
N ILE A 45 14.83 -1.81 -6.16
CA ILE A 45 13.65 -2.04 -5.31
C ILE A 45 13.49 -0.95 -4.27
N ASP A 46 14.57 -0.55 -3.61
CA ASP A 46 14.53 0.48 -2.58
C ASP A 46 14.08 1.83 -3.18
N GLN A 47 14.55 2.19 -4.38
CA GLN A 47 14.09 3.38 -5.12
C GLN A 47 12.60 3.33 -5.48
N LEU A 48 12.07 2.16 -5.86
CA LEU A 48 10.63 2.03 -6.09
C LEU A 48 9.84 2.28 -4.82
N LEU A 49 10.30 1.76 -3.68
CA LEU A 49 9.60 1.89 -2.39
C LEU A 49 9.58 3.32 -1.84
N GLU A 50 10.38 4.24 -2.39
CA GLU A 50 10.27 5.68 -2.10
C GLU A 50 8.95 6.28 -2.63
N GLN A 51 8.33 5.66 -3.65
CA GLN A 51 7.05 6.10 -4.23
C GLN A 51 5.88 5.37 -3.55
N THR A 52 5.58 5.73 -2.31
CA THR A 52 4.63 5.02 -1.42
C THR A 52 3.18 4.95 -1.94
N ASP A 53 2.77 5.89 -2.79
CA ASP A 53 1.48 5.85 -3.48
C ASP A 53 1.38 4.74 -4.53
N ASN A 54 2.53 4.32 -5.07
CA ASN A 54 2.63 3.37 -6.17
C ASN A 54 3.08 1.99 -5.73
N TYR A 55 3.95 1.91 -4.71
CA TYR A 55 4.57 0.68 -4.27
C TYR A 55 4.55 0.56 -2.76
N ASN A 56 4.25 -0.64 -2.27
CA ASN A 56 4.29 -0.95 -0.86
C ASN A 56 5.04 -2.26 -0.63
N LEU A 57 5.92 -2.27 0.36
CA LEU A 57 6.63 -3.47 0.77
C LEU A 57 5.65 -4.38 1.52
N TRP A 58 5.48 -5.61 1.05
CA TRP A 58 4.69 -6.62 1.73
C TRP A 58 5.55 -7.59 2.52
N HIS A 59 6.70 -7.99 1.95
CA HIS A 59 7.60 -8.94 2.59
C HIS A 59 9.02 -8.80 2.03
N ARG A 60 10.04 -9.11 2.85
CA ARG A 60 11.45 -9.08 2.41
C ARG A 60 12.25 -10.24 3.02
N ARG A 61 13.06 -10.88 2.18
CA ARG A 61 14.09 -11.87 2.51
C ARG A 61 15.36 -11.57 1.70
N LEU A 62 16.44 -12.30 1.95
CA LEU A 62 17.78 -12.02 1.38
C LEU A 62 17.79 -11.91 -0.16
N HIS A 63 17.03 -12.75 -0.86
CA HIS A 63 17.00 -12.81 -2.33
C HIS A 63 15.59 -12.67 -2.92
N GLU A 64 14.66 -12.15 -2.11
CA GLU A 64 13.25 -12.15 -2.43
C GLU A 64 12.54 -10.98 -1.76
N VAL A 65 11.79 -10.21 -2.54
CA VAL A 65 10.95 -9.11 -2.03
C VAL A 65 9.55 -9.26 -2.61
N HIS A 66 8.52 -9.13 -1.77
CA HIS A 66 7.14 -9.02 -2.24
C HIS A 66 6.73 -7.56 -2.24
N ILE A 67 6.27 -7.08 -3.39
CA ILE A 67 5.89 -5.68 -3.59
C ILE A 67 4.46 -5.62 -4.10
N MET A 68 3.63 -4.90 -3.37
CA MET A 68 2.31 -4.51 -3.85
C MET A 68 2.46 -3.28 -4.75
N VAL A 69 1.87 -3.36 -5.94
CA VAL A 69 1.97 -2.39 -7.02
C VAL A 69 0.58 -1.85 -7.33
N SER A 70 0.43 -0.53 -7.36
CA SER A 70 -0.81 0.14 -7.73
C SER A 70 -1.17 -0.09 -9.21
N PRO A 71 -2.45 -0.01 -9.59
CA PRO A 71 -2.88 -0.16 -10.98
C PRO A 71 -2.19 0.84 -11.93
N SER A 72 -2.01 2.09 -11.49
CA SER A 72 -1.38 3.16 -12.27
C SER A 72 0.12 2.91 -12.48
N ALA A 73 0.80 2.27 -11.53
CA ALA A 73 2.23 2.02 -11.59
C ALA A 73 2.60 0.70 -12.30
N ARG A 74 1.66 -0.23 -12.49
CA ARG A 74 1.92 -1.58 -13.02
C ARG A 74 2.73 -1.61 -14.32
N LYS A 75 2.35 -0.79 -15.30
CA LYS A 75 3.07 -0.73 -16.60
C LYS A 75 4.50 -0.22 -16.42
N ASN A 76 4.72 0.73 -15.50
CA ASN A 76 6.05 1.25 -15.20
C ASN A 76 6.91 0.22 -14.49
N PHE A 77 6.35 -0.44 -13.48
CA PHE A 77 6.99 -1.54 -12.76
C PHE A 77 7.51 -2.62 -13.72
N GLN A 78 6.66 -3.15 -14.59
CA GLN A 78 7.02 -4.19 -15.55
C GLN A 78 8.15 -3.74 -16.48
N ARG A 79 8.12 -2.49 -16.94
CA ARG A 79 9.18 -1.93 -17.78
C ARG A 79 10.52 -1.85 -17.05
N ILE A 80 10.52 -1.41 -15.79
CA ILE A 80 11.73 -1.32 -14.97
C ILE A 80 12.30 -2.72 -14.73
N MET A 81 11.47 -3.69 -14.31
CA MET A 81 11.90 -5.07 -14.11
C MET A 81 12.52 -5.66 -15.38
N GLN A 82 11.90 -5.44 -16.54
CA GLN A 82 12.44 -5.88 -17.83
C GLN A 82 13.77 -5.20 -18.18
N LYS A 83 13.85 -3.87 -18.02
CA LYS A 83 15.07 -3.09 -18.33
C LYS A 83 16.26 -3.53 -17.49
N GLU A 84 16.03 -3.78 -16.21
CA GLU A 84 17.06 -4.18 -15.26
C GLU A 84 17.30 -5.71 -15.24
N ASN A 85 16.60 -6.48 -16.09
CA ASN A 85 16.65 -7.95 -16.15
C ASN A 85 16.33 -8.64 -14.81
N ILE A 86 15.43 -8.03 -14.02
CA ILE A 86 14.97 -8.55 -12.74
C ILE A 86 13.76 -9.46 -12.98
N ILE A 87 13.84 -10.69 -12.48
CA ILE A 87 12.77 -11.68 -12.62
C ILE A 87 11.67 -11.37 -11.58
N VAL A 88 10.41 -11.44 -12.03
CA VAL A 88 9.23 -11.28 -11.17
C VAL A 88 8.19 -12.35 -11.44
N GLU A 89 7.44 -12.71 -10.40
CA GLU A 89 6.31 -13.62 -10.44
C GLU A 89 5.08 -12.93 -9.84
N LEU A 90 3.92 -13.03 -10.48
CA LEU A 90 2.67 -12.48 -9.96
C LEU A 90 2.10 -13.42 -8.90
N LEU A 91 2.06 -12.98 -7.64
CA LEU A 91 1.48 -13.75 -6.55
C LEU A 91 -0.03 -13.51 -6.43
N ILE A 92 -0.45 -12.24 -6.52
CA ILE A 92 -1.85 -11.82 -6.34
C ILE A 92 -2.19 -10.81 -7.44
N ASN A 93 -3.22 -11.09 -8.25
CA ASN A 93 -3.61 -10.23 -9.37
C ASN A 93 -4.52 -9.05 -8.96
N ASN A 94 -5.30 -9.23 -7.90
CA ASN A 94 -6.20 -8.25 -7.31
C ASN A 94 -6.27 -8.48 -5.79
N VAL A 95 -5.65 -7.58 -5.04
CA VAL A 95 -5.62 -7.62 -3.57
C VAL A 95 -7.02 -7.46 -2.97
N GLN A 96 -7.90 -6.67 -3.57
CA GLN A 96 -9.26 -6.50 -3.06
C GLN A 96 -10.03 -7.81 -3.06
N LYS A 97 -9.93 -8.62 -4.13
CA LYS A 97 -10.57 -9.94 -4.19
C LYS A 97 -10.12 -10.87 -3.06
N LEU A 98 -8.81 -10.86 -2.76
CA LEU A 98 -8.27 -11.65 -1.66
C LEU A 98 -8.78 -11.20 -0.29
N ILE A 99 -9.02 -9.89 -0.11
CA ILE A 99 -9.64 -9.34 1.11
C ILE A 99 -11.10 -9.77 1.18
N ASP A 100 -11.84 -9.64 0.08
CA ASP A 100 -13.26 -9.97 -0.01
C ASP A 100 -13.52 -11.46 0.21
N GLU A 101 -12.58 -12.34 -0.16
CA GLU A 101 -12.65 -13.79 0.09
C GLU A 101 -12.41 -14.17 1.57
N GLN A 102 -11.78 -13.30 2.36
CA GLN A 102 -11.46 -13.55 3.77
C GLN A 102 -12.44 -12.90 4.76
N GLY A 103 -13.28 -11.99 4.30
CA GLY A 103 -14.28 -11.27 5.11
C GLY A 103 -15.60 -12.00 5.19
#